data_AF-A0A957CZV0-F1
#
_entry.id   AF-A0A957CZV0-F1
#
_cell.length_a   1.000
_cell.length_b   1.000
_cell.length_c   1.000
_cell.angle_alpha   90.00
_cell.angle_beta   90.00
_cell.angle_gamma   90.00
#
_symmetry.space_group_name_H-M   'P 1'
#
loop_
_entity.id
_entity.type
_entity.pdbx_description
1 polymer ?
#
loop_
_entity_poly.entity_id
_entity_poly.type
_entity_poly.pdbx_seq_one_letter_code
_entity_poly.pdbx_strand_id
1 'polypeptide(L)'
;KQIGETRMFENLMIVAGIAAVLWLSGYGFYLYTSRQQQDIAQEIKALEEMLDVPEPDSTQMDEFLLDINDYRPLREQIGETFNEEELRTLCFDLGISYEDLGARGRVANIRELIDWAKRNGQLDRLQNTLVSAKPHITWSDLFTTGDN
;
A
#
# COMPACT_ATOMS: atom_id res chain seq x y z
N LYS A 1 -42.94 43.76 -52.29
CA LYS A 1 -42.97 43.05 -50.98
C LYS A 1 -42.50 41.59 -51.09
N GLN A 2 -42.79 40.88 -52.21
CA GLN A 2 -42.40 39.47 -52.42
C GLN A 2 -40.88 39.16 -52.43
N ILE A 3 -40.02 40.09 -52.87
CA ILE A 3 -38.56 39.84 -52.97
C ILE A 3 -37.89 39.67 -51.59
N GLY A 4 -38.47 40.27 -50.54
CA GLY A 4 -37.94 40.13 -49.17
C GLY A 4 -38.22 38.77 -48.56
N GLU A 5 -39.36 38.16 -48.88
CA GLU A 5 -39.77 36.85 -48.34
C GLU A 5 -38.88 35.74 -48.90
N THR A 6 -38.57 35.74 -50.20
CA THR A 6 -37.71 34.73 -50.82
C THR A 6 -36.31 34.67 -50.21
N ARG A 7 -35.71 35.83 -49.90
CA ARG A 7 -34.37 35.91 -49.27
C ARG A 7 -34.37 35.45 -47.81
N MET A 8 -35.49 35.64 -47.10
CA MET A 8 -35.64 35.12 -45.73
C MET A 8 -35.72 33.58 -45.72
N PHE A 9 -36.44 32.99 -46.67
CA PHE A 9 -36.51 31.53 -46.81
C PHE A 9 -35.16 30.91 -47.18
N GLU A 10 -34.39 31.54 -48.07
CA GLU A 10 -33.06 31.05 -48.49
C GLU A 10 -32.06 31.03 -47.32
N ASN A 11 -31.99 32.11 -46.52
CA ASN A 11 -31.15 32.16 -45.33
C ASN A 11 -31.59 31.14 -44.27
N LEU A 12 -32.90 30.93 -44.10
CA LEU A 12 -33.43 29.95 -43.15
C LEU A 12 -33.03 28.53 -43.54
N MET A 13 -33.09 28.18 -44.83
CA MET A 13 -32.68 26.88 -45.33
C MET A 13 -31.17 26.65 -45.15
N ILE A 14 -30.34 27.68 -45.34
CA ILE A 14 -28.90 27.60 -45.09
C ILE A 14 -28.62 27.36 -43.60
N VAL A 15 -29.27 28.11 -42.71
CA VAL A 15 -29.12 27.94 -41.25
C VAL A 15 -29.60 26.56 -40.81
N ALA A 16 -30.73 26.08 -41.34
CA ALA A 16 -31.25 24.74 -41.05
C ALA A 16 -30.29 23.64 -41.53
N GLY A 17 -29.66 23.82 -42.71
CA GLY A 17 -28.65 22.91 -43.22
C GLY A 17 -27.41 22.85 -42.32
N ILE A 18 -26.89 24.00 -41.89
CA ILE A 18 -25.74 24.07 -40.97
C ILE A 18 -26.09 23.41 -39.63
N ALA A 19 -27.26 23.69 -39.08
CA ALA A 19 -27.73 23.09 -37.84
C ALA A 19 -27.83 21.56 -37.94
N ALA A 20 -28.34 21.03 -39.06
CA ALA A 20 -28.42 19.60 -39.31
C ALA A 20 -27.04 18.93 -39.38
N VAL A 21 -26.08 19.58 -40.05
CA VAL A 21 -24.69 19.07 -40.14
C VAL A 21 -24.02 19.04 -38.76
N LEU A 22 -24.18 20.11 -37.97
CA LEU A 22 -23.64 20.17 -36.60
C LEU A 22 -24.29 19.11 -35.72
N TRP A 23 -25.61 18.90 -35.84
CA TRP A 23 -26.33 17.90 -35.07
C TRP A 23 -25.89 16.47 -35.42
N LEU A 24 -25.75 16.14 -36.71
CA LEU A 24 -25.25 14.84 -37.15
C LEU A 24 -23.80 14.60 -36.73
N SER A 25 -22.97 15.63 -36.76
CA SER A 25 -21.56 15.55 -36.32
C SER A 25 -21.48 15.28 -34.82
N GLY A 26 -22.27 15.99 -34.01
CA GLY A 26 -22.37 15.77 -32.57
C GLY A 26 -22.95 14.40 -32.22
N TYR A 27 -23.97 13.96 -32.95
CA TYR A 27 -24.58 12.63 -32.79
C TYR A 27 -23.60 11.51 -33.14
N GLY A 28 -22.85 11.65 -34.24
CA GLY A 28 -21.79 10.73 -34.63
C GLY A 28 -20.66 10.67 -33.59
N PHE A 29 -20.23 11.82 -33.08
CA PHE A 29 -19.25 11.89 -32.00
C PHE A 29 -19.75 11.21 -30.72
N TYR A 30 -21.01 11.45 -30.32
CA TYR A 30 -21.63 10.79 -29.18
C TYR A 30 -21.71 9.27 -29.33
N LEU A 31 -22.09 8.78 -30.51
CA LEU A 31 -22.10 7.33 -30.77
C LEU A 31 -20.69 6.72 -30.78
N TYR A 32 -19.69 7.47 -31.25
CA TYR A 32 -18.30 7.04 -31.22
C TYR A 32 -17.77 6.92 -29.79
N THR A 33 -17.97 7.94 -28.96
CA THR A 33 -17.52 7.93 -27.55
C THR A 33 -18.29 6.92 -26.71
N SER A 34 -19.58 6.71 -27.00
CA SER A 34 -20.40 5.71 -26.31
C SER A 34 -19.88 4.28 -26.51
N ARG A 35 -19.29 3.97 -27.67
CA ARG A 35 -18.64 2.67 -27.90
C ARG A 35 -17.34 2.52 -27.10
N GLN A 36 -16.51 3.56 -27.01
CA GLN A 36 -15.28 3.52 -26.20
C GLN A 36 -15.56 3.26 -24.71
N GLN A 37 -16.70 3.74 -24.19
CA GLN A 37 -17.07 3.48 -22.80
C GLN A 37 -17.39 2.01 -22.53
N GLN A 38 -17.87 1.25 -23.52
CA GLN A 38 -18.19 -0.17 -23.35
C GLN A 38 -16.92 -1.03 -23.32
N ASP A 39 -15.94 -0.73 -24.15
CA ASP A 39 -14.65 -1.46 -24.17
C ASP A 39 -13.92 -1.27 -22.83
N ILE A 40 -13.86 -0.04 -22.31
CA ILE A 40 -13.26 0.26 -21.00
C ILE A 40 -14.00 -0.46 -19.86
N ALA A 41 -15.34 -0.50 -19.91
CA ALA A 41 -16.13 -1.19 -18.88
C ALA A 41 -15.92 -2.70 -18.89
N GLN A 42 -15.72 -3.31 -20.07
CA GLN A 42 -15.39 -4.73 -20.20
C GLN A 42 -13.98 -5.03 -19.74
N GLU A 43 -13.01 -4.17 -20.04
CA GLU A 43 -11.64 -4.30 -19.53
C GLU A 43 -11.59 -4.20 -18.01
N ILE A 44 -12.32 -3.25 -17.40
CA ILE A 44 -12.42 -3.14 -15.93
C ILE A 44 -13.03 -4.41 -15.34
N LYS A 45 -14.12 -4.93 -15.93
CA LYS A 45 -14.77 -6.14 -15.42
C LYS A 45 -13.92 -7.40 -15.61
N ALA A 46 -13.22 -7.52 -16.74
CA ALA A 46 -12.30 -8.63 -17.00
C ALA A 46 -11.05 -8.56 -16.11
N LEU A 47 -10.56 -7.35 -15.82
CA LEU A 47 -9.50 -7.12 -14.83
C LEU A 47 -9.99 -7.46 -13.43
N GLU A 48 -11.22 -7.08 -13.07
CA GLU A 48 -11.86 -7.43 -11.79
C GLU A 48 -12.06 -8.95 -11.67
N GLU A 49 -12.43 -9.64 -12.74
CA GLU A 49 -12.57 -11.10 -12.80
C GLU A 49 -11.20 -11.82 -12.80
N MET A 50 -10.14 -11.23 -13.38
CA MET A 50 -8.77 -11.73 -13.26
C MET A 50 -8.13 -11.42 -11.89
N LEU A 51 -8.59 -10.35 -11.24
CA LEU A 51 -8.17 -9.93 -9.89
C LEU A 51 -9.08 -10.51 -8.80
N ASP A 52 -10.17 -11.21 -9.16
CA ASP A 52 -10.95 -12.12 -8.32
C ASP A 52 -10.11 -13.39 -8.05
N VAL A 53 -8.91 -13.16 -7.54
CA VAL A 53 -8.28 -14.06 -6.58
C VAL A 53 -9.37 -14.28 -5.53
N PRO A 54 -9.80 -15.53 -5.28
CA PRO A 54 -10.84 -15.80 -4.30
C PRO A 54 -10.48 -15.02 -3.05
N GLU A 55 -11.37 -14.13 -2.60
CA GLU A 55 -11.19 -13.40 -1.36
C GLU A 55 -10.73 -14.44 -0.34
N PRO A 56 -9.45 -14.42 0.10
CA PRO A 56 -8.94 -15.53 0.85
C PRO A 56 -9.83 -15.58 2.08
N ASP A 57 -10.46 -16.75 2.26
CA ASP A 57 -11.23 -17.12 3.43
C ASP A 57 -10.60 -16.41 4.62
N SER A 58 -11.36 -15.62 5.37
CA SER A 58 -10.83 -14.79 6.47
C SER A 58 -9.95 -15.59 7.43
N THR A 59 -10.07 -16.92 7.42
CA THR A 59 -9.20 -17.89 8.10
C THR A 59 -7.77 -18.01 7.53
N GLN A 60 -7.56 -17.81 6.24
CA GLN A 60 -6.25 -17.83 5.55
C GLN A 60 -5.61 -16.45 5.42
N MET A 61 -6.40 -15.37 5.43
CA MET A 61 -5.86 -13.99 5.41
C MET A 61 -5.03 -13.69 6.67
N ASP A 62 -5.41 -14.27 7.81
CA ASP A 62 -4.64 -14.18 9.06
C ASP A 62 -3.29 -14.92 8.97
N GLU A 63 -3.18 -15.99 8.18
CA GLU A 63 -1.92 -16.73 8.02
C GLU A 63 -0.94 -16.02 7.07
N PHE A 64 -1.45 -15.21 6.11
CA PHE A 64 -0.64 -14.50 5.12
C PHE A 64 -0.28 -13.06 5.52
N LEU A 65 -1.08 -12.39 6.36
CA LEU A 65 -0.80 -11.03 6.87
C LEU A 65 0.11 -11.00 8.13
N LEU A 66 0.55 -12.16 8.63
CA LEU A 66 1.43 -12.28 9.79
C LEU A 66 2.89 -11.83 9.56
N ASP A 67 3.29 -11.45 8.34
CA ASP A 67 4.67 -11.00 8.07
C ASP A 67 4.87 -9.47 8.11
N ILE A 68 3.82 -8.69 8.38
CA ILE A 68 3.92 -7.23 8.55
C ILE A 68 4.10 -6.84 10.03
N ASN A 69 4.76 -7.70 10.82
CA ASN A 69 5.21 -7.32 12.15
C ASN A 69 6.21 -6.16 12.03
N ASP A 70 5.66 -4.96 12.13
CA ASP A 70 6.38 -3.71 12.03
C ASP A 70 7.13 -3.46 13.34
N TYR A 71 8.38 -3.95 13.38
CA TYR A 71 9.27 -3.74 14.53
C TYR A 71 9.94 -2.36 14.54
N ARG A 72 9.47 -1.38 13.75
CA ARG A 72 9.98 0.00 13.82
C ARG A 72 9.91 0.58 15.25
N PRO A 73 8.78 0.47 15.98
CA PRO A 73 8.69 1.00 17.35
C PRO A 73 9.68 0.31 18.30
N LEU A 74 9.86 -1.00 18.14
CA LEU A 74 10.82 -1.78 18.92
C LEU A 74 12.27 -1.34 18.63
N ARG A 75 12.61 -1.11 17.36
CA ARG A 75 13.95 -0.64 16.94
C ARG A 75 14.27 0.73 17.52
N GLU A 76 13.32 1.65 17.47
CA GLU A 76 13.44 2.99 18.02
C GLU A 76 13.63 2.93 19.54
N GLN A 77 12.78 2.18 20.24
CA GLN A 77 12.86 2.04 21.70
C GLN A 77 14.19 1.47 22.16
N ILE A 78 14.70 0.41 21.51
CA ILE A 78 16.02 -0.16 21.83
C ILE A 78 17.13 0.86 21.52
N GLY A 79 17.02 1.59 20.40
CA GLY A 79 18.02 2.58 19.99
C GLY A 79 18.13 3.79 20.93
N GLU A 80 17.02 4.19 21.54
CA GLU A 80 16.97 5.26 22.54
C GLU A 80 17.42 4.79 23.93
N THR A 81 17.11 3.54 24.28
CA THR A 81 17.37 3.00 25.62
C THR A 81 18.79 2.46 25.78
N PHE A 82 19.30 1.76 24.77
CA PHE A 82 20.57 1.04 24.85
C PHE A 82 21.70 1.82 24.18
N ASN A 83 22.80 2.00 24.91
CA ASN A 83 24.06 2.43 24.32
C ASN A 83 24.78 1.26 23.62
N GLU A 84 25.92 1.53 22.95
CA GLU A 84 26.63 0.50 22.18
C GLU A 84 27.21 -0.63 23.05
N GLU A 85 27.65 -0.32 24.27
CA GLU A 85 28.18 -1.32 25.20
C GLU A 85 27.06 -2.19 25.76
N GLU A 86 25.93 -1.59 26.15
CA GLU A 86 24.75 -2.33 26.62
C GLU A 86 24.18 -3.24 25.52
N LEU A 87 24.23 -2.80 24.25
CA LEU A 87 23.82 -3.63 23.12
C LEU A 87 24.76 -4.82 22.90
N ARG A 88 26.07 -4.66 23.12
CA ARG A 88 27.03 -5.79 23.10
C ARG A 88 26.72 -6.80 24.20
N THR A 89 26.45 -6.33 25.41
CA THR A 89 26.04 -7.18 26.54
C THR A 89 24.74 -7.91 26.23
N LEU A 90 23.75 -7.22 25.65
CA LEU A 90 22.49 -7.83 25.22
C LEU A 90 22.71 -8.96 24.21
N CYS A 91 23.59 -8.74 23.21
CA CYS A 91 23.95 -9.77 22.24
C CYS A 91 24.61 -10.98 22.91
N PHE A 92 25.52 -10.73 23.86
CA PHE A 92 26.19 -11.78 24.63
C PHE A 92 25.21 -12.62 25.45
N ASP A 93 24.24 -12.01 26.14
CA ASP A 93 23.21 -12.70 26.92
C ASP A 93 22.28 -13.57 26.03
N LEU A 94 22.06 -13.12 24.79
CA LEU A 94 21.34 -13.87 23.76
C LEU A 94 22.18 -14.99 23.12
N GLY A 95 23.47 -15.03 23.40
CA GLY A 95 24.40 -16.03 22.89
C GLY A 95 24.86 -15.79 21.45
N ILE A 96 24.82 -14.53 20.98
CA ILE A 96 25.31 -14.14 19.67
C ILE A 96 26.47 -13.14 19.79
N SER A 97 27.45 -13.23 18.89
CA SER A 97 28.48 -12.20 18.84
C SER A 97 27.91 -10.93 18.23
N TYR A 98 28.21 -9.78 18.84
CA TYR A 98 27.88 -8.48 18.25
C TYR A 98 28.51 -8.31 16.86
N GLU A 99 29.66 -8.94 16.63
CA GLU A 99 30.37 -8.91 15.35
C GLU A 99 29.64 -9.73 14.27
N ASP A 100 28.87 -10.76 14.64
CA ASP A 100 28.11 -11.60 13.72
C ASP A 100 26.93 -10.85 13.09
N LEU A 101 26.47 -9.76 13.73
CA LEU A 101 25.41 -8.90 13.18
C LEU A 101 25.87 -8.16 11.92
N GLY A 102 27.19 -7.95 11.76
CA GLY A 102 27.81 -7.45 10.52
C GLY A 102 27.36 -6.05 10.06
N ALA A 103 26.53 -5.34 10.84
CA ALA A 103 25.96 -4.06 10.43
C ALA A 103 26.82 -2.88 10.88
N ARG A 104 26.85 -1.82 10.07
CA ARG A 104 27.58 -0.60 10.38
C ARG A 104 26.73 0.32 11.24
N GLY A 105 27.04 0.36 12.53
CA GLY A 105 26.47 1.29 13.49
C GLY A 105 25.32 0.69 14.30
N ARG A 106 25.06 1.32 15.45
CA ARG A 106 24.15 0.83 16.49
C ARG A 106 22.74 0.52 15.97
N VAL A 107 22.12 1.45 15.25
CA VAL A 107 20.75 1.29 14.73
C VAL A 107 20.65 0.13 13.75
N ALA A 108 21.66 -0.03 12.89
CA ALA A 108 21.72 -1.13 11.94
C ALA A 108 21.86 -2.48 12.67
N ASN A 109 22.69 -2.54 13.73
CA ASN A 109 22.85 -3.76 14.54
C ASN A 109 21.58 -4.11 15.33
N ILE A 110 20.84 -3.14 15.86
CA ILE A 110 19.54 -3.39 16.52
C ILE A 110 18.54 -4.01 15.54
N ARG A 111 18.51 -3.50 14.32
CA ARG A 111 17.69 -4.06 13.25
C ARG A 111 18.06 -5.52 12.97
N GLU A 112 19.35 -5.80 12.76
CA GLU A 112 19.81 -7.15 12.45
C GLU A 112 19.62 -8.11 13.63
N LEU A 113 19.70 -7.61 14.87
CA LEU A 113 19.39 -8.35 16.09
C LEU A 113 17.93 -8.83 16.11
N ILE A 114 16.98 -7.94 15.80
CA ILE A 114 15.55 -8.28 15.73
C ILE A 114 15.30 -9.25 14.57
N ASP A 115 15.92 -9.03 13.41
CA ASP A 115 15.78 -9.91 12.25
C ASP A 115 16.41 -11.29 12.50
N TRP A 116 17.49 -11.36 13.28
CA TRP A 116 18.06 -12.60 13.77
C TRP A 116 17.11 -13.30 14.75
N ALA A 117 16.56 -12.59 15.72
CA ALA A 117 15.63 -13.15 16.71
C ALA A 117 14.35 -13.69 16.02
N LYS A 118 13.84 -12.98 15.02
CA LYS A 118 12.71 -13.43 14.20
C LYS A 118 13.04 -14.71 13.43
N ARG A 119 14.15 -14.73 12.67
CA ARG A 119 14.57 -15.89 11.86
C ARG A 119 14.82 -17.15 12.68
N ASN A 120 15.26 -17.02 13.93
CA ASN A 120 15.55 -18.14 14.82
C ASN A 120 14.41 -18.47 15.80
N GLY A 121 13.26 -17.79 15.72
CA GLY A 121 12.15 -17.97 16.67
C GLY A 121 12.53 -17.65 18.12
N GLN A 122 13.48 -16.74 18.32
CA GLN A 122 14.01 -16.33 19.62
C GLN A 122 13.45 -14.97 20.10
N LEU A 123 12.30 -14.55 19.57
CA LEU A 123 11.67 -13.27 19.97
C LEU A 123 11.30 -13.26 21.46
N ASP A 124 10.77 -14.37 21.99
CA ASP A 124 10.45 -14.50 23.42
C ASP A 124 11.72 -14.37 24.28
N ARG A 125 12.84 -14.93 23.80
CA ARG A 125 14.12 -14.83 24.49
C ARG A 125 14.63 -13.39 24.47
N LEU A 126 14.56 -12.71 23.33
CA LEU A 126 14.89 -11.29 23.21
C LEU A 126 14.04 -10.44 24.16
N GLN A 127 12.72 -10.66 24.20
CA GLN A 127 11.82 -9.96 25.10
C GLN A 127 12.19 -10.19 26.57
N ASN A 128 12.43 -11.44 26.98
CA ASN A 128 12.82 -11.78 28.35
C ASN A 128 14.14 -11.11 28.76
N THR A 129 15.12 -11.08 27.86
CA THR A 129 16.39 -10.39 28.11
C THR A 129 16.21 -8.87 28.19
N LEU A 130 15.38 -8.26 27.34
CA LEU A 130 15.08 -6.82 27.40
C LEU A 130 14.37 -6.43 28.71
N VAL A 131 13.36 -7.22 29.13
CA VAL A 131 12.66 -7.03 30.40
C VAL A 131 13.60 -7.17 31.60
N SER A 132 14.53 -8.14 31.55
CA SER A 132 15.52 -8.34 32.61
C SER A 132 16.54 -7.19 32.67
N ALA A 133 16.99 -6.70 31.53
CA ALA A 133 17.96 -5.60 31.44
C ALA A 133 17.36 -4.26 31.87
N LYS A 134 16.11 -3.98 31.49
CA LYS A 134 15.42 -2.72 31.78
C LYS A 134 13.95 -2.99 32.14
N PRO A 135 13.67 -3.39 33.39
CA PRO A 135 12.31 -3.76 33.83
C PRO A 135 11.35 -2.56 33.95
N HIS A 136 11.88 -1.33 33.87
CA HIS A 136 11.10 -0.09 33.93
C HIS A 136 10.49 0.32 32.59
N ILE A 137 10.81 -0.39 31.50
CA ILE A 137 10.28 -0.13 30.17
C ILE A 137 9.29 -1.23 29.81
N THR A 138 8.13 -0.83 29.31
CA THR A 138 7.09 -1.76 28.85
C THR A 138 7.45 -2.27 27.46
N TRP A 139 8.16 -3.39 27.40
CA TRP A 139 8.57 -3.99 26.13
C TRP A 139 7.45 -4.80 25.48
N SER A 140 6.55 -5.43 26.26
CA SER A 140 5.53 -6.36 25.76
C SER A 140 4.58 -5.78 24.72
N ASP A 141 4.26 -4.49 24.83
CA ASP A 141 3.36 -3.79 23.90
C ASP A 141 4.02 -3.59 22.51
N LEU A 142 5.36 -3.66 22.43
CA LEU A 142 6.11 -3.47 21.20
C LEU A 142 6.32 -4.78 20.41
N PHE A 143 5.99 -5.93 21.00
CA PHE A 143 6.04 -7.25 20.36
C PHE A 143 4.66 -7.74 19.88
N THR A 144 3.57 -7.03 20.19
CA THR A 144 2.17 -7.47 20.01
C THR A 144 1.41 -6.75 18.88
N THR A 145 2.09 -6.06 17.96
CA THR A 145 1.51 -5.23 16.87
C THR A 145 0.66 -6.00 15.82
N GLY A 146 0.22 -7.23 16.10
CA GLY A 146 -0.64 -8.04 15.22
C GLY A 146 -1.97 -8.48 15.85
N ASP A 147 -2.30 -8.04 17.06
CA ASP A 147 -3.47 -8.52 17.81
C ASP A 147 -4.43 -7.35 18.13
N ASN A 148 -5.03 -6.74 17.09
CA ASN A 148 -6.14 -5.78 17.22
C ASN A 148 -7.01 -5.72 15.97
#